data_AF-A0A183G4F3-F1
#
_entry.id   AF-A0A183G4F3-F1
#
_cell.length_a   1.000
_cell.length_b   1.000
_cell.length_c   1.000
_cell.angle_alpha   90.00
_cell.angle_beta   90.00
_cell.angle_gamma   90.00
#
_symmetry.space_group_name_H-M   'P 1'
#
loop_
_entity.id
_entity.type
_entity.pdbx_description
1 polymer ?
#
loop_
_entity_poly.entity_id
_entity_poly.type
_entity_poly.pdbx_seq_one_letter_code
_entity_poly.pdbx_strand_id
1 'polypeptide(L)'
;MVKTNAQVTRACSAEPTLPKGHSLSSSNLSRNWRSLSTPPFKDMDLNKLMRNWIPNSRIPKNNHYVLCIDFLRFYFAQACTPCETVKEFACRLSGKGGKSCLLDLPEAITSHLVDFVLDGFGLGIQDLDMSVEAMIKNPTWYWTHLGRSDEERAKEHEERVFAKATWAVEIRRAIQRAL
;
A
#
# COMPACT_ATOMS: atom_id res chain seq x y z
N MET A 1 -26.56 40.99 4.95
CA MET A 1 -26.57 39.51 5.06
C MET A 1 -25.35 39.00 4.30
N VAL A 2 -24.22 38.85 4.99
CA VAL A 2 -22.93 38.48 4.36
C VAL A 2 -22.86 36.95 4.29
N LYS A 3 -22.77 36.40 3.09
CA LYS A 3 -22.51 34.97 2.87
C LYS A 3 -21.00 34.75 2.86
N THR A 4 -20.48 34.15 3.92
CA THR A 4 -19.07 33.75 4.05
C THR A 4 -18.86 32.51 3.20
N ASN A 5 -18.23 32.67 2.03
CA ASN A 5 -17.70 31.54 1.25
C ASN A 5 -16.39 31.08 1.90
N ALA A 6 -16.46 30.06 2.75
CA ALA A 6 -15.28 29.32 3.15
C ALA A 6 -14.80 28.48 1.96
N GLN A 7 -13.86 29.02 1.19
CA GLN A 7 -13.01 28.19 0.33
C GLN A 7 -12.19 27.30 1.26
N VAL A 8 -12.52 26.02 1.30
CA VAL A 8 -11.66 24.99 1.88
C VAL A 8 -10.47 24.86 0.94
N THR A 9 -9.44 25.67 1.19
CA THR A 9 -8.12 25.49 0.60
C THR A 9 -7.61 24.16 1.11
N ARG A 10 -7.73 23.11 0.29
CA ARG A 10 -7.11 21.81 0.55
C ARG A 10 -5.61 22.07 0.67
N ALA A 11 -5.09 22.01 1.89
CA ALA A 11 -3.66 21.99 2.12
C ALA A 11 -3.07 20.93 1.19
N CYS A 12 -2.07 21.30 0.39
CA CYS A 12 -1.20 20.35 -0.28
C CYS A 12 -0.49 19.56 0.83
N SER A 13 -1.12 18.49 1.31
CA SER A 13 -0.46 17.49 2.11
C SER A 13 0.70 16.99 1.26
N ALA A 14 1.93 17.23 1.72
CA ALA A 14 3.13 16.71 1.07
C ALA A 14 2.89 15.21 0.79
N GLU A 15 3.22 14.76 -0.43
CA GLU A 15 3.09 13.34 -0.75
C GLU A 15 3.88 12.55 0.31
N PRO A 16 3.26 11.53 0.94
CA PRO A 16 3.96 10.75 1.95
C PRO A 16 5.17 10.10 1.32
N THR A 17 6.28 10.15 2.04
CA THR A 17 7.54 9.56 1.61
C THR A 17 7.76 8.25 2.37
N LEU A 18 8.52 7.34 1.77
CA LEU A 18 8.99 6.15 2.49
C LEU A 18 10.23 6.51 3.31
N PRO A 19 10.50 5.78 4.41
CA PRO A 19 11.78 5.87 5.10
C PRO A 19 12.95 5.62 4.13
N LYS A 20 14.12 6.19 4.44
CA LYS A 20 15.29 6.10 3.55
C LYS A 20 15.65 4.65 3.26
N GLY A 21 15.95 4.34 2.00
CA GLY A 21 16.32 2.98 1.57
C GLY A 21 15.13 2.05 1.29
N HIS A 22 13.91 2.46 1.62
CA HIS A 22 12.70 1.71 1.27
C HIS A 22 12.24 2.05 -0.15
N SER A 23 11.73 1.04 -0.86
CA SER A 23 11.16 1.16 -2.20
C SER A 23 10.13 0.05 -2.41
N LEU A 24 9.28 0.14 -3.45
CA LEU A 24 8.39 -0.96 -3.78
C LEU A 24 9.17 -2.05 -4.50
N SER A 25 9.43 -3.18 -3.83
CA SER A 25 10.24 -4.25 -4.39
C SER A 25 9.83 -5.62 -3.85
N SER A 26 9.89 -6.61 -4.73
CA SER A 26 9.71 -8.02 -4.35
C SER A 26 10.78 -8.55 -3.40
N SER A 27 11.96 -7.92 -3.35
CA SER A 27 13.05 -8.26 -2.41
C SER A 27 12.69 -7.94 -0.96
N ASN A 28 11.69 -7.09 -0.73
CA ASN A 28 11.28 -6.67 0.60
C ASN A 28 10.24 -7.61 1.22
N LEU A 29 9.63 -8.49 0.41
CA LEU A 29 8.55 -9.37 0.86
C LEU A 29 9.08 -10.34 1.92
N SER A 30 8.55 -10.23 3.14
CA SER A 30 8.92 -11.05 4.29
C SER A 30 8.22 -12.42 4.31
N ARG A 31 7.20 -12.61 3.46
CA ARG A 31 6.38 -13.82 3.42
C ARG A 31 5.95 -14.20 2.00
N ASN A 32 5.43 -15.40 1.88
CA ASN A 32 4.81 -15.89 0.65
C ASN A 32 3.35 -15.43 0.57
N TRP A 33 3.08 -14.50 -0.32
CA TRP A 33 1.78 -13.90 -0.61
C TRP A 33 1.11 -14.60 -1.79
N ARG A 34 -0.06 -15.18 -1.53
CA ARG A 34 -1.03 -15.57 -2.57
C ARG A 34 -2.25 -14.67 -2.50
N SER A 35 -2.93 -14.40 -3.61
CA SER A 35 -4.21 -13.70 -3.57
C SER A 35 -5.27 -14.53 -2.84
N LEU A 36 -6.28 -13.86 -2.29
CA LEU A 36 -7.43 -14.57 -1.75
C LEU A 36 -8.27 -15.09 -2.92
N SER A 37 -8.38 -16.42 -3.02
CA SER A 37 -9.19 -17.08 -4.05
C SER A 37 -10.67 -17.03 -3.69
N THR A 38 -11.33 -15.94 -4.08
CA THR A 38 -12.76 -15.72 -3.86
C THR A 38 -13.36 -15.17 -5.15
N PRO A 39 -14.36 -15.83 -5.79
CA PRO A 39 -14.97 -15.33 -7.01
C PRO A 39 -15.37 -13.85 -6.91
N PRO A 40 -15.06 -13.00 -7.91
CA PRO A 40 -14.46 -13.31 -9.20
C PRO A 40 -12.92 -13.34 -9.23
N PHE A 41 -12.26 -13.14 -8.09
CA PHE A 41 -10.81 -13.15 -7.95
C PHE A 41 -10.26 -14.58 -7.96
N LYS A 42 -9.22 -14.82 -8.77
CA LYS A 42 -8.53 -16.11 -8.83
C LYS A 42 -7.31 -16.15 -7.92
N ASP A 43 -6.86 -17.36 -7.59
CA ASP A 43 -5.58 -17.60 -6.92
C ASP A 43 -4.40 -17.16 -7.81
N MET A 44 -3.46 -16.42 -7.22
CA MET A 44 -2.30 -15.83 -7.89
C MET A 44 -1.13 -15.75 -6.92
N ASP A 45 0.07 -16.07 -7.40
CA ASP A 45 1.32 -15.84 -6.66
C ASP A 45 1.72 -14.35 -6.77
N LEU A 46 1.48 -13.59 -5.71
CA LEU A 46 1.74 -12.15 -5.67
C LEU A 46 3.24 -11.84 -5.61
N ASN A 47 4.06 -12.71 -5.00
CA ASN A 47 5.52 -12.55 -5.03
C ASN A 47 6.06 -12.67 -6.45
N LYS A 48 5.57 -13.65 -7.22
CA LYS A 48 5.95 -13.82 -8.63
C LYS A 48 5.45 -12.64 -9.47
N LEU A 49 4.23 -12.16 -9.20
CA LEU A 49 3.65 -11.02 -9.91
C LEU A 49 4.49 -9.75 -9.69
N MET A 50 4.89 -9.44 -8.45
CA MET A 50 5.75 -8.29 -8.16
C MET A 50 7.18 -8.45 -8.70
N ARG A 51 7.75 -9.67 -8.69
CA ARG A 51 9.05 -9.92 -9.33
C ARG A 51 9.05 -9.65 -10.83
N ASN A 52 7.93 -9.95 -11.50
CA ASN A 52 7.80 -9.81 -12.95
C ASN A 52 7.25 -8.44 -13.39
N TRP A 53 6.78 -7.63 -12.44
CA TRP A 53 6.30 -6.29 -12.73
C TRP A 53 7.47 -5.37 -13.09
N ILE A 54 7.37 -4.74 -14.25
CA ILE A 54 8.30 -3.72 -14.71
C ILE A 54 7.54 -2.39 -14.70
N PRO A 55 7.92 -1.44 -13.82
CA PRO A 55 7.26 -0.14 -13.76
C PRO A 55 7.37 0.59 -15.09
N ASN A 56 6.35 1.37 -15.44
CA ASN A 56 6.43 2.26 -16.59
C ASN A 56 7.64 3.20 -16.48
N SER A 57 8.47 3.24 -17.51
CA SER A 57 9.75 3.98 -17.52
C SER A 57 9.60 5.49 -17.29
N ARG A 58 8.41 6.05 -17.51
CA ARG A 58 8.09 7.47 -17.26
C ARG A 58 7.81 7.78 -15.79
N ILE A 59 7.60 6.77 -14.94
CA ILE A 59 7.34 6.97 -13.52
C ILE A 59 8.67 7.16 -12.78
N PRO A 60 8.89 8.30 -12.10
CA PRO A 60 10.08 8.49 -11.28
C PRO A 60 10.15 7.42 -10.17
N LYS A 61 11.34 6.87 -9.93
CA LYS A 61 11.55 5.79 -8.94
C LYS A 61 11.22 6.21 -7.50
N ASN A 62 11.25 7.50 -7.21
CA ASN A 62 10.90 8.08 -5.91
C ASN A 62 9.40 8.43 -5.80
N ASN A 63 8.61 8.32 -6.88
CA ASN A 63 7.17 8.50 -6.80
C ASN A 63 6.49 7.18 -6.42
N HIS A 64 6.61 6.83 -5.14
CA HIS A 64 6.12 5.56 -4.58
C HIS A 64 4.60 5.40 -4.71
N TYR A 65 3.86 6.52 -4.67
CA TYR A 65 2.42 6.49 -4.80
C TYR A 65 1.98 6.08 -6.23
N VAL A 66 2.58 6.67 -7.25
CA VAL A 66 2.29 6.32 -8.65
C VAL A 66 2.81 4.92 -8.98
N LEU A 67 3.95 4.50 -8.43
CA LEU A 67 4.45 3.13 -8.54
C LEU A 67 3.47 2.11 -7.95
N CYS A 68 2.88 2.42 -6.79
CA CYS A 68 1.85 1.59 -6.18
C CYS A 68 0.62 1.44 -7.10
N ILE A 69 0.14 2.54 -7.69
CA ILE A 69 -0.99 2.50 -8.64
C ILE A 69 -0.64 1.67 -9.88
N ASP A 70 0.56 1.86 -10.45
CA ASP A 70 1.01 1.14 -11.63
C ASP A 70 1.06 -0.38 -11.39
N PHE A 71 1.64 -0.78 -10.25
CA PHE A 71 1.63 -2.19 -9.82
C PHE A 71 0.21 -2.74 -9.61
N LEU A 72 -0.66 -1.99 -8.91
CA LEU A 72 -2.02 -2.44 -8.63
C LEU A 72 -2.84 -2.59 -9.92
N ARG A 73 -2.63 -1.72 -10.92
CA ARG A 73 -3.22 -1.88 -12.27
C ARG A 73 -2.72 -3.15 -12.95
N PHE A 74 -1.42 -3.43 -12.85
CA PHE A 74 -0.84 -4.65 -13.38
C PHE A 74 -1.43 -5.91 -12.73
N TYR A 75 -1.69 -5.88 -11.41
CA TYR A 75 -2.43 -6.92 -10.70
C TYR A 75 -3.88 -7.05 -11.19
N PHE A 76 -4.66 -5.96 -11.17
CA PHE A 76 -6.09 -5.99 -11.50
C PHE A 76 -6.38 -6.40 -12.94
N ALA A 77 -5.48 -6.11 -13.89
CA ALA A 77 -5.57 -6.60 -15.27
C ALA A 77 -5.56 -8.13 -15.39
N GLN A 78 -5.13 -8.83 -14.33
CA GLN A 78 -4.98 -10.28 -14.30
C GLN A 78 -5.80 -10.94 -13.19
N ALA A 79 -6.39 -10.17 -12.27
CA ALA A 79 -6.99 -10.68 -11.02
C ALA A 79 -8.27 -11.50 -11.23
N CYS A 80 -9.01 -11.25 -12.32
CA CYS A 80 -10.27 -11.91 -12.66
C CYS A 80 -10.19 -12.65 -14.01
N THR A 81 -11.14 -13.55 -14.24
CA THR A 81 -11.39 -14.17 -15.55
C THR A 81 -12.90 -14.16 -15.82
N PRO A 82 -13.42 -13.38 -16.79
CA PRO A 82 -12.69 -12.46 -17.66
C PRO A 82 -12.10 -11.25 -16.89
N CYS A 83 -11.06 -10.61 -17.42
CA CYS A 83 -10.36 -9.55 -16.68
C CYS A 83 -11.24 -8.31 -16.47
N GLU A 84 -12.22 -8.09 -17.34
CA GLU A 84 -13.16 -6.98 -17.30
C GLU A 84 -14.08 -7.03 -16.08
N THR A 85 -14.29 -8.20 -15.45
CA THR A 85 -15.10 -8.34 -14.23
C THR A 85 -14.58 -7.46 -13.10
N VAL A 86 -13.28 -7.15 -13.08
CA VAL A 86 -12.71 -6.24 -12.07
C VAL A 86 -13.31 -4.83 -12.15
N LYS A 87 -13.82 -4.41 -13.31
CA LYS A 87 -14.42 -3.08 -13.54
C LYS A 87 -15.76 -2.90 -12.81
N GLU A 88 -16.39 -3.99 -12.37
CA GLU A 88 -17.59 -3.93 -11.53
C GLU A 88 -17.30 -3.28 -10.18
N PHE A 89 -16.04 -3.31 -9.72
CA PHE A 89 -15.59 -2.76 -8.44
C PHE A 89 -15.05 -1.31 -8.53
N ALA A 90 -15.13 -0.67 -9.70
CA ALA A 90 -14.53 0.65 -9.94
C ALA A 90 -15.42 1.81 -9.44
N CYS A 91 -15.31 2.21 -8.17
CA CYS A 91 -16.03 3.38 -7.65
C CYS A 91 -15.57 4.69 -8.31
N ARG A 92 -16.41 5.31 -9.14
CA ARG A 92 -16.11 6.62 -9.77
C ARG A 92 -16.20 7.76 -8.74
N LEU A 93 -15.09 8.46 -8.51
CA LEU A 93 -14.99 9.68 -7.68
C LEU A 93 -15.68 10.94 -8.26
N SER A 94 -16.72 10.81 -9.09
CA SER A 94 -17.48 11.97 -9.59
C SER A 94 -18.95 11.65 -9.77
N GLY A 95 -19.78 12.24 -8.91
CA GLY A 95 -21.24 12.13 -8.90
C GLY A 95 -21.93 12.86 -10.04
N LYS A 96 -21.62 12.52 -11.30
CA LYS A 96 -22.42 12.93 -12.45
C LYS A 96 -22.64 11.78 -13.44
N GLY A 97 -23.89 11.28 -13.43
CA GLY A 97 -24.57 10.80 -14.63
C GLY A 97 -24.50 9.29 -14.90
N GLY A 98 -25.63 8.62 -14.67
CA GLY A 98 -25.97 7.32 -15.27
C GLY A 98 -25.90 6.15 -14.29
N LYS A 99 -27.02 5.44 -14.12
CA LYS A 99 -27.16 4.24 -13.28
C LYS A 99 -26.01 3.24 -13.52
N SER A 100 -25.22 2.93 -12.49
CA SER A 100 -24.54 1.64 -12.38
C SER A 100 -24.24 1.35 -10.91
N CYS A 101 -24.74 0.22 -10.44
CA CYS A 101 -24.52 -0.36 -9.11
C CYS A 101 -23.10 -0.93 -9.01
N LEU A 102 -22.10 -0.05 -9.08
CA LEU A 102 -20.69 -0.42 -8.89
C LEU A 102 -20.51 -0.87 -7.44
N LEU A 103 -19.81 -2.00 -7.27
CA LEU A 103 -19.57 -2.61 -5.98
C LEU A 103 -18.31 -2.00 -5.34
N ASP A 104 -18.27 -1.97 -4.02
CA ASP A 104 -16.99 -1.77 -3.35
C ASP A 104 -16.15 -3.05 -3.48
N LEU A 105 -14.82 -2.87 -3.63
CA LEU A 105 -13.90 -4.00 -3.58
C LEU A 105 -14.06 -4.71 -2.23
N PRO A 106 -14.20 -6.05 -2.18
CA PRO A 106 -14.39 -6.77 -0.92
C PRO A 106 -13.29 -6.42 0.08
N GLU A 107 -13.66 -6.07 1.31
CA GLU A 107 -12.72 -5.56 2.31
C GLU A 107 -11.58 -6.54 2.61
N ALA A 108 -11.84 -7.85 2.54
CA ALA A 108 -10.80 -8.87 2.66
C ALA A 108 -9.73 -8.76 1.56
N ILE A 109 -10.13 -8.50 0.31
CA ILE A 109 -9.21 -8.29 -0.82
C ILE A 109 -8.45 -6.98 -0.61
N THR A 110 -9.16 -5.91 -0.23
CA THR A 110 -8.55 -4.60 0.03
C THR A 110 -7.49 -4.68 1.12
N SER A 111 -7.82 -5.23 2.29
CA SER A 111 -6.89 -5.39 3.41
C SER A 111 -5.70 -6.27 3.03
N HIS A 112 -5.94 -7.37 2.32
CA HIS A 112 -4.87 -8.27 1.87
C HIS A 112 -3.88 -7.59 0.92
N LEU A 113 -4.38 -6.79 -0.02
CA LEU A 113 -3.53 -6.00 -0.93
C LEU A 113 -2.78 -4.89 -0.18
N VAL A 114 -3.39 -4.27 0.83
CA VAL A 114 -2.73 -3.28 1.67
C VAL A 114 -1.54 -3.90 2.39
N ASP A 115 -1.75 -5.02 3.09
CA ASP A 115 -0.68 -5.69 3.85
C ASP A 115 0.43 -6.18 2.91
N PHE A 116 0.07 -6.72 1.75
CA PHE A 116 1.03 -7.15 0.73
C PHE A 116 1.89 -6.00 0.22
N VAL A 117 1.29 -4.86 -0.13
CA VAL A 117 2.04 -3.70 -0.64
C VAL A 117 2.88 -3.06 0.47
N LEU A 118 2.40 -3.02 1.71
CA LEU A 118 3.21 -2.62 2.86
C LEU A 118 4.44 -3.52 3.03
N ASP A 119 4.29 -4.83 2.86
CA ASP A 119 5.42 -5.76 2.86
C ASP A 119 6.36 -5.53 1.67
N GLY A 120 5.81 -5.20 0.50
CA GLY A 120 6.59 -4.76 -0.67
C GLY A 120 7.37 -3.47 -0.44
N PHE A 121 6.93 -2.61 0.48
CA PHE A 121 7.68 -1.45 0.98
C PHE A 121 8.68 -1.79 2.08
N GLY A 122 8.73 -3.04 2.58
CA GLY A 122 9.54 -3.41 3.74
C GLY A 122 8.94 -2.94 5.07
N LEU A 123 7.65 -2.64 5.10
CA LEU A 123 6.88 -2.21 6.28
C LEU A 123 5.90 -3.31 6.76
N GLY A 124 6.03 -4.53 6.23
CA GLY A 124 5.22 -5.70 6.57
C GLY A 124 5.85 -6.65 7.59
N ILE A 125 7.02 -6.30 8.15
CA ILE A 125 7.70 -7.10 9.17
C ILE A 125 6.90 -7.08 10.49
N GLN A 126 6.81 -8.24 11.14
CA GLN A 126 6.01 -8.41 12.37
C GLN A 126 6.55 -7.59 13.54
N ASP A 127 7.86 -7.36 13.60
CA ASP A 127 8.52 -6.55 14.62
C ASP A 127 7.99 -5.11 14.70
N LEU A 128 7.39 -4.57 13.63
CA LEU A 128 6.75 -3.25 13.65
C LEU A 128 5.51 -3.19 14.55
N ASP A 129 4.97 -4.33 14.97
CA ASP A 129 3.83 -4.41 15.87
C ASP A 129 4.27 -4.61 17.34
N MET A 130 5.58 -4.71 17.59
CA MET A 130 6.17 -4.85 18.94
C MET A 130 6.47 -3.48 19.57
N SER A 131 6.42 -3.39 20.89
CA SER A 131 6.88 -2.19 21.60
C SER A 131 8.41 -2.11 21.67
N VAL A 132 8.94 -0.89 21.78
CA VAL A 132 10.38 -0.64 21.94
C VAL A 132 10.92 -1.36 23.18
N GLU A 133 10.19 -1.36 24.29
CA GLU A 133 10.62 -2.01 25.54
C GLU A 133 10.74 -3.53 25.36
N ALA A 134 9.82 -4.15 24.62
CA ALA A 134 9.86 -5.57 24.31
C ALA A 134 11.09 -5.92 23.44
N MET A 135 11.41 -5.07 22.46
CA MET A 135 12.57 -5.26 21.59
C MET A 135 13.90 -4.98 22.31
N ILE A 136 13.96 -4.04 23.24
CA ILE A 136 15.15 -3.82 24.08
C ILE A 136 15.38 -5.04 24.99
N LYS A 137 14.31 -5.57 25.60
CA LYS A 137 14.39 -6.72 26.49
C LYS A 137 14.82 -7.99 25.75
N ASN A 138 14.30 -8.20 24.54
CA ASN A 138 14.61 -9.34 23.68
C ASN A 138 14.92 -8.87 22.25
N PRO A 139 16.17 -8.42 21.98
CA PRO A 139 16.57 -7.89 20.68
C PRO A 139 16.37 -8.89 19.55
N THR A 140 15.63 -8.48 18.52
CA THR A 140 15.46 -9.24 17.29
C THR A 140 16.51 -8.87 16.24
N TRP A 141 16.59 -9.65 15.17
CA TRP A 141 17.43 -9.29 14.02
C TRP A 141 17.04 -7.92 13.46
N TYR A 142 15.74 -7.64 13.31
CA TYR A 142 15.25 -6.33 12.88
C TYR A 142 15.76 -5.21 13.79
N TRP A 143 15.54 -5.32 15.11
CA TRP A 143 15.91 -4.28 16.08
C TRP A 143 17.40 -3.93 16.03
N THR A 144 18.24 -4.96 16.04
CA THR A 144 19.70 -4.79 16.03
C THR A 144 20.25 -4.15 14.75
N HIS A 145 19.50 -4.20 13.65
CA HIS A 145 19.87 -3.64 12.35
C HIS A 145 19.33 -2.22 12.10
N LEU A 146 18.55 -1.64 13.03
CA LEU A 146 18.02 -0.28 12.87
C LEU A 146 19.03 0.84 13.20
N GLY A 147 20.05 0.55 14.01
CA GLY A 147 20.95 1.58 14.51
C GLY A 147 21.99 1.04 15.48
N ARG A 148 22.90 1.93 15.92
CA ARG A 148 24.03 1.57 16.80
C ARG A 148 23.68 1.67 18.29
N SER A 149 22.74 2.54 18.65
CA SER A 149 22.22 2.68 20.02
C SER A 149 20.72 2.40 20.09
N ASP A 150 20.19 2.16 21.29
CA ASP A 150 18.76 1.91 21.45
C ASP A 150 17.93 3.16 21.17
N GLU A 151 18.47 4.37 21.40
CA GLU A 151 17.83 5.63 21.01
C GLU A 151 17.71 5.77 19.48
N GLU A 152 18.77 5.45 18.73
CA GLU A 152 18.72 5.46 17.27
C GLU A 152 17.72 4.43 16.74
N ARG A 153 17.72 3.22 17.30
CA ARG A 153 16.80 2.13 16.91
C ARG A 153 15.36 2.46 17.24
N ALA A 154 15.09 3.05 18.40
CA ALA A 154 13.74 3.45 18.80
C ALA A 154 13.18 4.50 17.83
N LYS A 155 13.99 5.52 17.51
CA LYS A 155 13.60 6.55 16.55
C LYS A 155 13.31 5.97 15.16
N GLU A 156 14.20 5.15 14.63
CA GLU A 156 14.01 4.51 13.31
C GLU A 156 12.78 3.58 13.32
N HIS A 157 12.55 2.84 14.42
CA HIS A 157 11.36 2.01 14.56
C HIS A 157 10.07 2.85 14.56
N GLU A 158 10.02 3.93 15.35
CA GLU A 158 8.88 4.86 15.38
C GLU A 158 8.60 5.49 14.00
N GLU A 159 9.65 5.90 13.28
CA GLU A 159 9.52 6.42 11.91
C GLU A 159 8.88 5.39 10.97
N ARG A 160 9.27 4.11 11.08
CA ARG A 160 8.69 3.03 10.28
C ARG A 160 7.26 2.67 10.69
N VAL A 161 6.93 2.71 11.98
CA VAL A 161 5.56 2.52 12.48
C VAL A 161 4.65 3.62 11.96
N PHE A 162 5.09 4.88 12.03
CA PHE A 162 4.37 6.02 11.47
C PHE A 162 4.19 5.90 9.96
N ALA A 163 5.25 5.49 9.24
CA ALA A 163 5.18 5.25 7.81
C ALA A 163 4.19 4.12 7.46
N LYS A 164 4.19 3.00 8.19
CA LYS A 164 3.26 1.86 8.00
C LYS A 164 1.80 2.34 8.10
N ALA A 165 1.47 3.09 9.15
CA ALA A 165 0.13 3.63 9.34
C ALA A 165 -0.28 4.61 8.23
N THR A 166 0.63 5.51 7.83
CA THR A 166 0.39 6.49 6.76
C THR A 166 0.16 5.80 5.41
N TRP A 167 1.05 4.87 5.04
CA TRP A 167 1.00 4.19 3.76
C TRP A 167 -0.17 3.21 3.66
N ALA A 168 -0.64 2.63 4.77
CA ALA A 168 -1.86 1.81 4.76
C ALA A 168 -3.06 2.58 4.19
N VAL A 169 -3.21 3.87 4.57
CA VAL A 169 -4.27 4.75 4.07
C VAL A 169 -4.05 5.10 2.59
N GLU A 170 -2.82 5.41 2.21
CA GLU A 170 -2.53 5.76 0.81
C GLU A 170 -2.67 4.59 -0.14
N ILE A 171 -2.28 3.37 0.26
CA ILE A 171 -2.44 2.17 -0.55
C ILE A 171 -3.93 1.92 -0.80
N ARG A 172 -4.81 2.10 0.19
CA ARG A 172 -6.27 2.02 -0.03
C ARG A 172 -6.75 3.02 -1.09
N ARG A 173 -6.24 4.26 -1.07
CA ARG A 173 -6.55 5.25 -2.12
C ARG A 173 -5.95 4.86 -3.47
N ALA A 174 -4.77 4.25 -3.49
CA ALA A 174 -4.13 3.77 -4.71
C ALA A 174 -4.92 2.61 -5.34
N ILE A 175 -5.46 1.69 -4.53
CA ILE A 175 -6.38 0.62 -4.96
C ILE A 175 -7.59 1.23 -5.68
N GLN A 176 -8.24 2.22 -5.06
CA GLN A 176 -9.39 2.90 -5.67
C GLN A 176 -9.07 3.62 -6.99
N ARG A 177 -7.83 4.12 -7.16
CA ARG A 177 -7.37 4.78 -8.40
C ARG A 177 -6.87 3.80 -9.47
N ALA A 178 -6.56 2.57 -9.06
CA ALA A 178 -6.10 1.52 -9.96
C ALA A 178 -7.27 0.80 -10.66
N LEU A 179 -8.42 0.74 -9.99
CA LEU A 179 -9.72 0.32 -10.54
C LEU A 179 -10.33 1.41 -11.44
#